data_AF-A0A7V9EUV7-F1
#
_entry.id   AF-A0A7V9EUV7-F1
#
_cell.length_a   1.000
_cell.length_b   1.000
_cell.length_c   1.000
_cell.angle_alpha   90.00
_cell.angle_beta   90.00
_cell.angle_gamma   90.00
#
_symmetry.space_group_name_H-M   'P 1'
#
loop_
_entity.id
_entity.type
_entity.pdbx_description
1 polymer ?
#
loop_
_entity_poly.entity_id
_entity_poly.type
_entity_poly.pdbx_seq_one_letter_code
_entity_poly.pdbx_strand_id
1 'polypeptide(L)'
;FVLVYKVAALTYLAGRLLIRVKHLGMPNVLADREIVPEFIQDDARPAAIASEMLRLLDDRDRRKQMLADFDDVIAQLGKGGANEAAAGAILEALNPAVAS
;
A
#
# COMPACT_ATOMS: atom_id res chain seq x y z
N PHE A 1 6.16 -7.22 -7.96
CA PHE A 1 5.02 -6.93 -8.87
C PHE A 1 4.96 -5.42 -9.07
N VAL A 2 4.01 -4.90 -9.85
CA VAL A 2 3.80 -3.45 -10.01
C VAL A 2 2.37 -3.08 -9.69
N LEU A 3 2.12 -1.84 -9.30
CA LEU A 3 0.79 -1.31 -9.05
C LEU A 3 0.30 -0.51 -10.26
N VAL A 4 -0.95 -0.72 -10.64
CA VAL A 4 -1.56 -0.01 -11.77
C VAL A 4 -2.88 0.58 -11.31
N TYR A 5 -3.00 1.90 -11.40
CA TYR A 5 -4.23 2.63 -11.14
C TYR A 5 -4.68 3.31 -12.43
N LYS A 6 -5.64 2.68 -13.12
CA LYS A 6 -6.31 3.25 -14.30
C LYS A 6 -7.82 3.25 -14.11
N VAL A 7 -8.38 4.42 -13.82
CA VAL A 7 -9.81 4.65 -13.65
C VAL A 7 -10.34 5.65 -14.68
N ALA A 8 -11.67 5.79 -14.77
CA ALA A 8 -12.31 6.79 -15.63
C ALA A 8 -11.78 8.20 -15.34
N ALA A 9 -11.61 9.02 -16.39
CA ALA A 9 -10.96 10.33 -16.29
C ALA A 9 -11.64 11.26 -15.28
N LEU A 10 -12.98 11.26 -15.23
CA LEU A 10 -13.73 12.07 -14.27
C LEU A 10 -13.52 11.60 -12.82
N THR A 11 -13.52 10.28 -12.59
CA THR A 11 -13.21 9.70 -11.28
C THR A 11 -11.82 10.09 -10.82
N TYR A 12 -10.84 10.04 -11.72
CA TYR A 12 -9.48 10.45 -11.39
C TYR A 12 -9.39 11.94 -11.07
N LEU A 13 -10.04 12.80 -11.85
CA LEU A 13 -10.03 14.24 -11.61
C LEU A 13 -10.62 14.57 -10.23
N ALA A 14 -11.77 13.98 -9.89
CA ALA A 14 -12.39 14.13 -8.58
C ALA A 14 -11.48 13.57 -7.45
N GLY A 15 -10.92 12.37 -7.65
CA GLY A 15 -10.01 11.75 -6.70
C GLY A 15 -8.76 12.59 -6.45
N ARG A 16 -8.17 13.18 -7.49
CA ARG A 16 -6.96 14.02 -7.39
C ARG A 16 -7.16 15.28 -6.53
N LEU A 17 -8.40 15.77 -6.41
CA LEU A 17 -8.73 16.90 -5.54
C LEU A 17 -8.81 16.50 -4.05
N LEU A 18 -9.01 15.21 -3.76
CA LEU A 18 -9.24 14.68 -2.41
C LEU A 18 -8.00 13.95 -1.85
N ILE A 19 -7.24 13.28 -2.71
CA ILE A 19 -6.07 12.47 -2.34
C ILE A 19 -4.90 13.40 -1.97
N ARG A 20 -4.41 13.26 -0.73
CA ARG A 20 -3.27 14.04 -0.19
C ARG A 20 -2.04 13.19 0.16
N VAL A 21 -2.08 11.89 -0.14
CA VAL A 21 -0.98 10.96 0.15
C VAL A 21 0.07 10.98 -0.96
N LYS A 22 1.33 10.74 -0.60
CA LYS A 22 2.46 10.68 -1.55
C LYS A 22 2.42 9.44 -2.44
N HIS A 23 1.88 8.34 -1.91
CA HIS A 23 1.79 7.04 -2.56
C HIS A 23 0.34 6.57 -2.56
N LEU A 24 -0.10 5.87 -3.61
CA LEU A 24 -1.46 5.33 -3.68
C LEU A 24 -1.52 3.88 -3.17
N GLY A 25 -0.48 3.10 -3.44
CA GLY A 25 -0.42 1.71 -3.02
C GLY A 25 -0.16 1.57 -1.54
N MET A 26 -0.96 0.76 -0.85
CA MET A 26 -0.74 0.42 0.57
C MET A 26 0.72 0.03 0.89
N PRO A 27 1.44 -0.78 0.08
CA PRO A 27 2.83 -1.12 0.37
C PRO A 27 3.75 0.10 0.48
N ASN A 28 3.62 1.06 -0.44
CA ASN A 28 4.44 2.27 -0.46
C ASN A 28 3.99 3.30 0.57
N VAL A 29 2.67 3.38 0.85
CA VAL A 29 2.13 4.23 1.92
C VAL A 29 2.67 3.80 3.27
N LEU A 30 2.66 2.50 3.56
CA LEU A 30 3.18 1.95 4.81
C LEU A 30 4.71 2.11 4.91
N ALA A 31 5.42 1.98 3.79
CA ALA A 31 6.87 2.14 3.74
C ALA A 31 7.35 3.62 3.76
N ASP A 32 6.47 4.60 3.51
CA ASP A 32 6.77 6.02 3.17
C ASP A 32 7.89 6.18 2.12
N ARG A 33 8.01 5.19 1.22
CA ARG A 33 8.91 5.21 0.07
C ARG A 33 8.39 4.27 -1.01
N GLU A 34 8.89 4.43 -2.23
CA GLU A 34 8.59 3.50 -3.32
C GLU A 34 9.34 2.18 -3.10
N ILE A 35 8.61 1.13 -2.72
CA ILE A 35 9.07 -0.26 -2.68
C ILE A 35 8.51 -1.08 -3.85
N VAL A 36 7.40 -0.61 -4.43
CA VAL A 36 6.73 -1.17 -5.60
C VAL A 36 6.50 -0.06 -6.61
N PRO A 37 6.88 -0.23 -7.90
CA PRO A 37 6.58 0.76 -8.93
C PRO A 37 5.07 1.02 -9.06
N GLU A 38 4.67 2.29 -9.06
CA GLU A 38 3.29 2.74 -9.24
C GLU A 38 3.08 3.38 -10.61
N PHE A 39 2.18 2.80 -11.40
CA PHE A 39 1.76 3.35 -12.69
C PHE A 39 0.36 3.96 -12.56
N ILE A 40 0.30 5.29 -12.49
CA ILE A 40 -0.94 6.03 -12.22
C ILE A 40 -1.42 6.73 -13.49
N GLN A 41 -2.67 6.47 -13.86
CA GLN A 41 -3.37 7.08 -15.00
C GLN A 41 -2.55 7.12 -16.28
N ASP A 42 -1.96 8.26 -16.63
CA ASP A 42 -1.26 8.45 -17.91
C ASP A 42 0.10 7.75 -17.91
N ASP A 43 0.65 7.44 -16.73
CA ASP A 43 1.85 6.62 -16.58
C ASP A 43 1.55 5.13 -16.76
N ALA A 44 0.28 4.70 -16.60
CA ALA A 44 -0.19 3.33 -16.83
C ALA A 44 -0.24 2.95 -18.32
N ARG A 45 0.93 2.98 -18.95
CA ARG A 45 1.15 2.64 -20.35
C ARG A 45 1.56 1.18 -20.47
N PRO A 46 0.95 0.39 -21.37
CA PRO A 46 1.26 -1.04 -21.51
C PRO A 46 2.75 -1.33 -21.69
N ALA A 47 3.45 -0.56 -22.54
CA ALA A 47 4.88 -0.75 -22.79
C ALA A 47 5.76 -0.48 -21.56
N ALA A 48 5.41 0.52 -20.76
CA ALA A 48 6.15 0.85 -19.53
C ALA A 48 5.97 -0.24 -18.47
N ILE A 49 4.72 -0.68 -18.28
CA ILE A 49 4.37 -1.77 -17.35
C ILE A 49 5.09 -3.07 -17.77
N ALA A 50 5.02 -3.44 -19.05
CA ALA A 50 5.66 -4.65 -19.57
C ALA A 50 7.18 -4.61 -19.40
N SER A 51 7.81 -3.47 -19.73
CA SER A 51 9.25 -3.28 -19.56
C SER A 51 9.66 -3.43 -18.10
N GLU A 52 8.93 -2.81 -17.19
CA GLU A 52 9.24 -2.88 -15.76
C GLU A 52 9.03 -4.29 -15.20
N MET A 53 7.97 -4.97 -15.65
CA MET A 53 7.73 -6.36 -15.26
C MET A 53 8.84 -7.29 -15.74
N LEU A 54 9.32 -7.14 -16.98
CA LEU A 54 10.45 -7.91 -17.49
C LEU A 54 11.72 -7.64 -16.69
N ARG A 55 12.00 -6.37 -16.34
CA ARG A 55 13.14 -6.02 -15.49
C ARG A 55 13.06 -6.70 -14.12
N LEU A 56 11.88 -6.76 -13.49
CA LEU A 56 11.69 -7.46 -12.22
C LEU A 56 11.79 -8.99 -12.33
N LEU A 57 11.57 -9.56 -13.51
CA LEU A 57 11.75 -11.00 -13.77
C LEU A 57 13.22 -11.35 -13.98
N ASP A 58 13.94 -10.53 -14.73
CA ASP A 58 15.33 -10.79 -15.11
C ASP A 58 16.32 -10.36 -14.02
N ASP A 59 16.05 -9.27 -13.31
CA ASP A 59 16.89 -8.73 -12.24
C ASP A 59 16.54 -9.36 -10.88
N ARG A 60 17.29 -10.40 -10.53
CA ARG A 60 17.10 -11.15 -9.28
C ARG A 60 17.39 -10.31 -8.04
N ASP A 61 18.35 -9.41 -8.09
CA ASP A 61 18.74 -8.60 -6.94
C ASP A 61 17.66 -7.56 -6.64
N ARG A 62 17.14 -6.91 -7.69
CA ARG A 62 16.00 -6.00 -7.56
C ARG A 62 14.76 -6.70 -7.01
N ARG A 63 14.45 -7.90 -7.51
CA ARG A 63 13.34 -8.71 -6.99
C ARG A 63 13.56 -9.08 -5.52
N LYS A 64 14.79 -9.46 -5.15
CA LYS A 64 15.14 -9.81 -3.77
C LYS A 64 14.99 -8.60 -2.84
N GLN A 65 15.43 -7.41 -3.27
CA GLN A 65 15.25 -6.19 -2.50
C GLN A 65 13.76 -5.86 -2.30
N MET A 66 12.95 -5.96 -3.34
CA MET A 66 11.51 -5.75 -3.23
C MET A 66 10.84 -6.71 -2.23
N LEU A 67 11.28 -7.99 -2.20
CA LEU A 67 10.78 -8.95 -1.21
C LEU A 67 11.21 -8.60 0.22
N ALA A 68 12.46 -8.20 0.43
CA ALA A 68 12.94 -7.75 1.74
C ALA A 68 12.16 -6.51 2.21
N ASP A 69 11.91 -5.56 1.31
CA ASP A 69 11.11 -4.37 1.60
C ASP A 69 9.66 -4.74 2.02
N PHE A 70 9.09 -5.79 1.42
CA PHE A 70 7.79 -6.30 1.86
C PHE A 70 7.83 -6.93 3.24
N ASP A 71 8.87 -7.71 3.54
CA ASP A 71 9.04 -8.32 4.86
C ASP A 71 9.11 -7.23 5.96
N ASP A 72 9.82 -6.13 5.69
CA ASP A 72 9.88 -4.97 6.58
C ASP A 72 8.49 -4.33 6.79
N VAL A 73 7.71 -4.14 5.72
CA VAL A 73 6.35 -3.60 5.81
C VAL A 73 5.42 -4.54 6.58
N ILE A 74 5.50 -5.85 6.32
CA ILE A 74 4.67 -6.85 7.02
C ILE A 74 5.00 -6.86 8.52
N ALA A 75 6.28 -6.74 8.88
CA ALA A 75 6.69 -6.67 10.28
C ALA A 75 6.07 -5.47 11.04
N GLN A 76 5.80 -4.36 10.34
CA GLN A 76 5.15 -3.18 10.93
C GLN A 76 3.65 -3.36 11.17
N LEU A 77 2.99 -4.26 10.45
CA LEU A 77 1.54 -4.51 10.56
C LEU A 77 1.14 -5.32 11.81
N GLY A 78 2.11 -5.77 12.60
CA GLY A 78 1.89 -6.55 13.81
C GLY A 78 1.56 -8.02 13.55
N LYS A 79 1.26 -8.77 14.62
CA LYS A 79 1.06 -10.23 14.57
C LYS A 79 -0.40 -10.66 14.33
N GLY A 80 -1.24 -9.76 13.85
CA GLY A 80 -2.69 -9.96 13.78
C GLY A 80 -3.40 -9.66 15.11
N GLY A 81 -4.61 -10.19 15.29
CA GLY A 81 -5.43 -9.93 16.49
C GLY A 81 -6.20 -8.61 16.45
N ALA A 82 -6.31 -7.97 15.29
CA ALA A 82 -6.95 -6.66 15.15
C ALA A 82 -8.44 -6.69 15.54
N ASN A 83 -9.13 -7.80 15.28
CA ASN A 83 -10.54 -7.97 15.65
C ASN A 83 -10.71 -8.07 17.16
N GLU A 84 -9.86 -8.85 17.83
CA GLU A 84 -9.84 -9.02 19.29
C GLU A 84 -9.46 -7.73 19.99
N ALA A 85 -8.45 -7.02 19.48
CA ALA A 85 -8.06 -5.70 19.97
C ALA A 85 -9.20 -4.68 19.83
N ALA A 86 -9.89 -4.67 18.68
CA ALA A 86 -11.05 -3.81 18.46
C ALA A 86 -12.21 -4.18 19.41
N ALA A 87 -12.50 -5.47 19.59
CA ALA A 87 -13.54 -5.93 20.52
C ALA A 87 -13.22 -5.52 21.96
N GLY A 88 -11.97 -5.66 22.39
CA GLY A 88 -11.49 -5.20 23.70
C GLY A 88 -11.67 -3.70 23.89
N ALA A 89 -11.25 -2.89 22.91
CA ALA A 89 -11.39 -1.44 22.96
C ALA A 89 -12.86 -0.98 23.03
N ILE A 90 -13.77 -1.67 22.34
CA ILE A 90 -15.22 -1.40 22.41
C ILE A 90 -15.75 -1.71 23.81
N LEU A 91 -15.40 -2.86 24.39
CA LEU A 91 -15.85 -3.23 25.73
C LEU A 91 -15.34 -2.24 26.80
N GLU A 92 -14.09 -1.78 26.65
CA GLU A 92 -13.51 -0.75 27.52
C GLU A 92 -14.27 0.59 27.39
N ALA A 93 -14.52 1.05 26.16
CA ALA A 93 -15.25 2.30 25.91
C ALA A 93 -16.71 2.27 26.43
N LEU A 94 -17.34 1.09 26.48
CA LEU A 94 -18.70 0.92 26.99
C LEU A 94 -18.78 0.80 28.52
N ASN A 95 -17.66 0.57 29.20
CA ASN A 95 -17.64 0.39 30.65
C ASN A 95 -16.86 1.53 31.36
N PRO A 96 -17.46 2.72 31.51
CA PRO A 96 -16.79 3.91 32.05
C PRO A 96 -16.37 3.81 33.53
N ALA A 97 -16.62 2.68 34.20
CA ALA A 97 -16.34 2.48 35.62
C ALA A 97 -14.94 1.90 35.94
N VAL A 98 -14.09 1.62 34.94
CA VAL A 98 -12.73 1.08 35.14
C VAL A 98 -11.64 2.12 34.79
N ALA A 99 -12.01 3.28 34.27
CA ALA A 99 -11.11 4.42 34.08
C ALA A 99 -11.05 5.26 35.38
N SER A 100 -10.43 4.72 36.42
CA SER A 100 -9.99 5.45 37.62
C SER A 100 -8.72 4.83 38.17
#